data_AF-A0A1H2W9Q0-F1
#
_entry.id   AF-A0A1H2W9Q0-F1
#
_cell.length_a   1.000
_cell.length_b   1.000
_cell.length_c   1.000
_cell.angle_alpha   90.00
_cell.angle_beta   90.00
_cell.angle_gamma   90.00
#
_symmetry.space_group_name_H-M   'P 1'
#
loop_
_entity.id
_entity.type
_entity.pdbx_description
1 polymer ?
#
loop_
_entity_poly.entity_id
_entity_poly.type
_entity_poly.pdbx_seq_one_letter_code
_entity_poly.pdbx_strand_id
1 'polypeptide(L)'
;MNLQRAAELTIDIANHLVKIRKLGLPRDSRESFTLLAQAGIIDETMMRKLQGMVGFRNILVHEYQELNMQILVDVIEHRTQDLLEFANQALHWAD
;
A
#
# COMPACT_ATOMS: atom_id res chain seq x y z
N MET A 1 5.75 -4.84 14.51
CA MET A 1 4.33 -4.42 14.68
C MET A 1 3.95 -3.14 13.93
N ASN A 2 4.77 -2.09 13.88
CA ASN A 2 4.37 -0.81 13.25
C ASN A 2 4.25 -0.88 11.72
N LEU A 3 5.16 -1.58 11.04
CA LEU A 3 5.16 -1.68 9.58
C LEU A 3 3.93 -2.42 9.02
N GLN A 4 3.50 -3.51 9.68
CA GLN A 4 2.27 -4.22 9.32
C GLN A 4 1.03 -3.34 9.50
N ARG A 5 1.00 -2.45 10.51
CA ARG A 5 -0.12 -1.50 10.68
C ARG A 5 -0.10 -0.42 9.61
N ALA A 6 1.07 0.13 9.28
CA ALA A 6 1.20 1.13 8.23
C ALA A 6 0.75 0.57 6.87
N ALA A 7 1.13 -0.69 6.58
CA ALA A 7 0.66 -1.43 5.42
C ALA A 7 -0.88 -1.55 5.40
N GLU A 8 -1.49 -1.96 6.51
CA GLU A 8 -2.94 -2.12 6.58
C GLU A 8 -3.69 -0.80 6.42
N LEU A 9 -3.25 0.26 7.11
CA LEU A 9 -3.83 1.59 6.98
C LEU A 9 -3.74 2.12 5.54
N THR A 10 -2.65 1.82 4.83
CA THR A 10 -2.49 2.19 3.43
C THR A 10 -3.51 1.47 2.53
N ILE A 11 -3.74 0.18 2.78
CA ILE A 11 -4.78 -0.60 2.09
C ILE A 11 -6.18 -0.03 2.40
N ASP A 12 -6.45 0.30 3.67
CA ASP A 12 -7.72 0.88 4.09
C ASP A 12 -8.00 2.23 3.42
N ILE A 13 -6.99 3.10 3.33
CA ILE A 13 -7.07 4.36 2.58
C ILE A 13 -7.42 4.09 1.12
N ALA A 14 -6.73 3.15 0.47
CA ALA A 14 -7.00 2.82 -0.93
C ALA A 14 -8.42 2.29 -1.14
N ASN A 15 -8.87 1.37 -0.28
CA ASN A 15 -10.23 0.85 -0.29
C ASN A 15 -11.28 1.95 -0.07
N HIS A 16 -11.00 2.87 0.85
CA HIS A 16 -11.86 4.02 1.10
C HIS A 16 -11.99 4.90 -0.14
N LEU A 17 -10.88 5.25 -0.78
CA LEU A 17 -10.86 6.04 -2.03
C LEU A 17 -11.63 5.34 -3.16
N VAL A 18 -11.40 4.03 -3.37
CA VAL A 18 -12.13 3.23 -4.36
C VAL A 18 -13.64 3.30 -4.13
N LYS A 19 -14.07 3.21 -2.86
CA LYS A 19 -15.48 3.29 -2.47
C LYS A 19 -16.08 4.68 -2.74
N ILE A 20 -15.45 5.75 -2.25
CA ILE A 20 -16.02 7.10 -2.39
C ILE A 20 -16.01 7.60 -3.84
N ARG A 21 -15.02 7.18 -4.64
CA ARG A 21 -14.92 7.50 -6.06
C ARG A 21 -15.68 6.52 -6.97
N LYS A 22 -16.34 5.49 -6.39
CA LYS A 22 -17.15 4.48 -7.11
C LYS A 22 -16.39 3.78 -8.24
N LEU A 23 -15.14 3.40 -7.98
CA LEU A 23 -14.24 2.84 -9.00
C LEU A 23 -14.46 1.34 -9.27
N GLY A 24 -15.39 0.71 -8.57
CA GLY A 24 -15.70 -0.71 -8.69
C GLY A 24 -15.44 -1.48 -7.40
N LEU A 25 -15.46 -2.81 -7.51
CA LEU A 25 -15.22 -3.74 -6.40
C LEU A 25 -13.87 -4.44 -6.61
N PRO A 26 -12.84 -4.14 -5.82
CA PRO A 26 -11.57 -4.86 -5.90
C PRO A 26 -11.73 -6.29 -5.35
N ARG A 27 -11.10 -7.27 -6.01
CA ARG A 27 -11.07 -8.68 -5.60
C ARG A 27 -10.06 -8.91 -4.48
N ASP A 28 -9.00 -8.12 -4.45
CA ASP A 28 -7.98 -8.14 -3.40
C ASP A 28 -7.37 -6.74 -3.16
N SER A 29 -6.52 -6.62 -2.13
CA SER A 29 -5.88 -5.36 -1.75
C SER A 29 -4.99 -4.76 -2.85
N ARG A 30 -4.42 -5.58 -3.75
CA ARG A 30 -3.58 -5.07 -4.84
C ARG A 30 -4.42 -4.45 -5.93
N GLU A 31 -5.58 -5.03 -6.21
CA GLU A 31 -6.51 -4.50 -7.20
C GLU A 31 -7.06 -3.13 -6.79
N SER A 32 -7.18 -2.83 -5.50
CA SER A 32 -7.52 -1.47 -5.04
C SER A 32 -6.54 -0.42 -5.57
N PHE A 33 -5.23 -0.69 -5.53
CA PHE A 33 -4.23 0.22 -6.10
C PHE A 33 -4.30 0.28 -7.63
N THR A 34 -4.61 -0.84 -8.29
CA THR A 34 -4.83 -0.86 -9.75
C THR A 34 -5.98 0.05 -10.16
N LEU A 35 -7.12 -0.02 -9.45
CA LEU A 35 -8.28 0.83 -9.71
C LEU A 35 -7.97 2.31 -9.52
N LEU A 36 -7.18 2.67 -8.50
CA LEU A 36 -6.74 4.04 -8.28
C LEU A 36 -5.83 4.55 -9.41
N ALA A 37 -4.93 3.71 -9.92
CA ALA A 37 -4.06 4.06 -11.04
C ALA A 37 -4.84 4.22 -12.34
N GLN A 38 -5.79 3.32 -12.61
CA GLN A 38 -6.68 3.41 -13.77
C GLN A 38 -7.55 4.67 -13.73
N ALA A 39 -7.94 5.12 -12.54
CA ALA A 39 -8.66 6.38 -12.33
C ALA A 39 -7.76 7.63 -12.37
N GLY A 40 -6.45 7.47 -12.53
CA GLY A 40 -5.48 8.58 -12.54
C GLY A 40 -5.25 9.24 -11.17
N ILE A 41 -5.68 8.61 -10.08
CA ILE A 41 -5.53 9.13 -8.71
C ILE A 41 -4.08 8.98 -8.23
N ILE A 42 -3.43 7.89 -8.64
CA ILE A 42 -2.01 7.62 -8.45
C ILE A 42 -1.37 7.25 -9.79
N ASP A 43 -0.06 7.38 -9.92
CA ASP A 43 0.65 6.90 -11.11
C ASP A 43 0.95 5.39 -11.01
N GLU A 44 1.37 4.79 -12.13
CA GLU A 44 1.72 3.37 -12.16
C GLU A 44 2.92 3.03 -11.27
N THR A 45 3.83 3.99 -11.03
CA THR A 45 5.03 3.77 -10.24
C THR A 45 4.65 3.60 -8.76
N MET A 46 3.79 4.48 -8.25
CA MET A 46 3.20 4.40 -6.92
C MET A 46 2.36 3.13 -6.76
N MET A 47 1.52 2.81 -7.75
CA MET A 47 0.76 1.55 -7.77
C MET A 47 1.67 0.33 -7.57
N ARG A 48 2.75 0.21 -8.36
CA ARG A 48 3.69 -0.92 -8.26
C ARG A 48 4.37 -0.98 -6.89
N LYS A 49 4.79 0.17 -6.33
CA LYS A 49 5.38 0.26 -4.98
C LYS A 49 4.40 -0.26 -3.91
N LEU A 50 3.16 0.22 -3.93
CA LEU A 50 2.13 -0.14 -2.94
C LEU A 50 1.73 -1.63 -3.06
N GLN A 51 1.62 -2.18 -4.27
CA GLN A 51 1.37 -3.60 -4.47
C GLN A 51 2.53 -4.48 -3.98
N GLY A 52 3.77 -4.01 -4.15
CA GLY A 52 4.96 -4.65 -3.58
C GLY A 52 4.93 -4.68 -2.05
N MET A 53 4.49 -3.59 -1.43
CA MET A 53 4.31 -3.52 0.02
C MET A 53 3.28 -4.53 0.53
N VAL A 54 2.16 -4.75 -0.17
CA VAL A 54 1.19 -5.81 0.18
C VAL A 54 1.86 -7.19 0.21
N GLY A 55 2.71 -7.47 -0.79
CA GLY A 55 3.48 -8.72 -0.83
C GLY A 55 4.44 -8.84 0.36
N PHE A 56 5.16 -7.77 0.66
CA PHE A 56 6.10 -7.74 1.78
C PHE A 56 5.40 -7.92 3.14
N ARG A 57 4.23 -7.30 3.34
CA ARG A 57 3.41 -7.51 4.55
C ARG A 57 3.08 -8.99 4.74
N ASN A 58 2.71 -9.70 3.68
CA ASN A 58 2.38 -11.12 3.76
C ASN A 58 3.60 -11.96 4.18
N ILE A 59 4.77 -11.69 3.61
CA ILE A 59 6.03 -12.35 3.99
C ILE A 59 6.38 -12.04 5.45
N LEU A 60 6.26 -10.78 5.88
CA LEU A 60 6.48 -10.38 7.28
C LEU A 60 5.56 -11.09 8.28
N VAL A 61 4.36 -11.46 7.88
CA VAL A 61 3.39 -12.12 8.77
C VAL A 61 3.65 -13.63 8.82
N HIS A 62 4.00 -14.24 7.69
CA HIS A 62 4.14 -15.69 7.58
C HIS A 62 5.56 -16.20 7.85
N GLU A 63 6.60 -15.44 7.51
CA GLU A 63 8.00 -15.88 7.47
C GLU A 63 8.92 -15.05 8.37
N TYR A 64 8.36 -14.33 9.37
CA TYR A 64 9.12 -13.39 10.21
C TYR A 64 10.36 -14.00 10.88
N GLN A 65 10.35 -15.30 11.17
CA GLN A 65 11.49 -16.00 11.80
C GLN A 65 12.63 -16.34 10.82
N GLU A 66 12.33 -16.49 9.53
CA GLU A 66 13.30 -16.78 8.47
C GLU A 66 13.73 -15.52 7.70
N LEU A 67 13.04 -14.40 7.94
CA LEU A 67 13.32 -13.13 7.28
C LEU A 67 14.69 -12.58 7.70
N ASN A 68 15.54 -12.33 6.69
CA ASN A 68 16.83 -11.69 6.91
C ASN A 68 16.66 -10.27 7.46
N MET A 69 17.24 -10.01 8.64
CA MET A 69 17.23 -8.70 9.31
C MET A 69 17.68 -7.55 8.40
N GLN A 70 18.58 -7.79 7.46
CA GLN A 70 19.04 -6.79 6.50
C GLN A 70 17.91 -6.32 5.57
N ILE A 71 17.03 -7.23 5.14
CA ILE A 71 15.87 -6.91 4.32
C ILE A 71 14.86 -6.10 5.13
N LEU A 72 14.67 -6.44 6.41
CA LEU A 72 13.76 -5.71 7.29
C LEU A 72 14.22 -4.25 7.48
N VAL A 73 15.51 -4.04 7.74
CA VAL A 73 16.09 -2.69 7.88
C VAL A 73 15.92 -1.91 6.58
N ASP A 74 16.27 -2.50 5.44
CA ASP A 74 16.14 -1.85 4.13
C ASP A 74 14.70 -1.40 3.85
N VAL A 75 13.71 -2.24 4.16
CA VAL A 75 12.31 -1.89 3.94
C VAL A 75 11.85 -0.78 4.89
N ILE A 76 12.28 -0.82 6.16
CA ILE A 76 11.94 0.22 7.13
C ILE A 76 12.52 1.57 6.69
N GLU A 77 13.79 1.59 6.25
CA GLU A 77 14.51 2.81 5.88
C GLU A 77 14.05 3.37 4.53
N HIS A 78 13.73 2.53 3.56
CA HIS A 78 13.56 2.98 2.16
C HIS A 78 12.13 2.87 1.61
N ARG A 79 11.24 2.07 2.20
CA ARG A 79 9.89 1.84 1.63
C ARG A 79 8.74 2.38 2.47
N THR A 80 8.99 2.76 3.71
CA THR A 80 7.96 3.41 4.54
C THR A 80 7.60 4.81 4.03
N GLN A 81 8.53 5.48 3.35
CA GLN A 81 8.30 6.77 2.72
C GLN A 81 7.22 6.72 1.64
N ASP A 82 7.17 5.64 0.84
CA ASP A 82 6.15 5.45 -0.19
C ASP A 82 4.72 5.45 0.40
N LEU A 83 4.57 4.92 1.63
CA LEU A 83 3.28 4.92 2.33
C LEU A 83 2.84 6.32 2.73
N LEU A 84 3.79 7.14 3.19
CA LEU A 84 3.53 8.54 3.56
C LEU A 84 3.21 9.39 2.34
N GLU A 85 3.95 9.19 1.23
CA GLU A 85 3.68 9.86 -0.04
C GLU A 85 2.27 9.54 -0.55
N PHE A 86 1.89 8.27 -0.53
CA PHE A 86 0.52 7.87 -0.89
C PHE A 86 -0.53 8.49 0.04
N ALA A 87 -0.32 8.44 1.36
CA ALA A 87 -1.27 8.99 2.33
C ALA A 87 -1.47 10.50 2.11
N ASN A 88 -0.40 11.25 1.85
CA ASN A 88 -0.47 12.68 1.52
C ASN A 88 -1.23 12.92 0.21
N GLN A 89 -0.95 12.12 -0.83
CA GLN A 89 -1.66 12.22 -2.11
C GLN A 89 -3.15 11.93 -1.93
N ALA A 90 -3.50 10.92 -1.13
CA ALA A 90 -4.87 10.52 -0.85
C ALA A 90 -5.72 11.62 -0.20
N LEU A 91 -5.11 12.51 0.60
CA LEU A 91 -5.81 13.65 1.21
C LEU A 91 -6.44 14.58 0.17
N HIS A 92 -5.80 14.77 -0.98
CA HIS A 92 -6.36 15.59 -2.07
C HIS A 92 -7.61 14.96 -2.71
N TRP A 93 -7.85 13.68 -2.45
CA TRP A 93 -8.95 12.91 -3.02
C TRP A 93 -9.95 12.43 -1.96
N ALA A 94 -9.79 12.85 -0.70
CA ALA A 94 -10.68 12.45 0.39
C ALA A 94 -11.95 13.31 0.50
N ASP A 95 -12.03 14.43 -0.23
CA ASP A 95 -13.18 15.35 -0.29
C ASP A 95 -14.25 14.95 -1.33
#